data_AF-A0A1M7JKL3-F1
#
_entry.id   AF-A0A1M7JKL3-F1
#
_cell.length_a   1.000
_cell.length_b   1.000
_cell.length_c   1.000
_cell.angle_alpha   90.00
_cell.angle_beta   90.00
_cell.angle_gamma   90.00
#
_symmetry.space_group_name_H-M   'P 1'
#
loop_
_entity.id
_entity.type
_entity.pdbx_description
1 polymer ?
#
loop_
_entity_poly.entity_id
_entity_poly.type
_entity_poly.pdbx_seq_one_letter_code
_entity_poly.pdbx_strand_id
1 'polypeptide(L)' 'MAKKQKCEIYSRVVGYLSPVSEWNKGKKEEFKDRKTFNYQEK' A
#
# COMPACT_ATOMS: atom_id res chain seq x y z
N MET A 1 6.31 29.32 -12.19
CA MET A 1 5.35 28.39 -11.55
C MET A 1 5.90 26.97 -11.72
N ALA A 2 6.27 26.26 -10.65
CA ALA A 2 6.79 24.90 -10.78
C ALA A 2 5.66 23.91 -11.13
N LYS A 3 5.88 23.03 -12.13
CA LYS A 3 4.92 22.00 -12.55
C LYS A 3 4.88 20.89 -11.47
N LYS A 4 3.70 20.64 -10.90
CA LYS A 4 3.52 19.56 -9.92
C LYS A 4 3.44 18.21 -10.65
N GLN A 5 4.18 17.22 -10.15
CA GLN A 5 4.07 15.84 -10.59
C GLN A 5 3.29 15.02 -9.57
N LYS A 6 2.51 14.03 -10.04
CA LYS A 6 1.83 13.09 -9.17
C LYS A 6 2.85 12.12 -8.57
N CYS A 7 2.81 11.94 -7.25
CA CYS A 7 3.62 10.92 -6.58
C CYS A 7 2.98 9.54 -6.76
N GLU A 8 3.75 8.57 -7.24
CA GLU A 8 3.34 7.17 -7.28
C GLU A 8 3.70 6.50 -5.96
N ILE A 9 2.72 5.80 -5.38
CA ILE A 9 2.86 5.12 -4.10
C ILE A 9 3.02 3.63 -4.39
N TYR A 10 4.07 3.03 -3.85
CA TYR A 10 4.35 1.61 -3.97
C TYR A 10 4.18 0.92 -2.62
N SER A 11 3.69 -0.31 -2.64
CA SER A 11 3.57 -1.13 -1.44
C SER A 11 3.77 -2.62 -1.76
N ARG A 12 4.22 -3.39 -0.77
CA ARG A 12 4.54 -4.81 -0.90
C ARG A 12 3.32 -5.65 -0.53
N VAL A 13 2.62 -6.18 -1.54
CA VAL A 13 1.43 -7.01 -1.33
C VAL A 13 1.76 -8.50 -1.39
N VAL A 14 2.41 -8.96 -2.47
CA VAL A 14 2.63 -10.38 -2.81
C VAL A 14 4.13 -10.74 -2.86
N GLY A 15 4.93 -10.15 -1.97
CA GLY A 15 6.38 -10.39 -1.89
C GLY A 15 7.26 -9.42 -2.69
N TYR A 16 6.70 -8.66 -3.64
CA TYR A 16 7.40 -7.57 -4.36
C TYR A 16 6.64 -6.24 -4.27
N LEU A 17 7.32 -5.14 -4.62
CA LEU A 17 6.74 -3.79 -4.64
C LEU A 17 5.89 -3.61 -5.89
N SER A 18 4.61 -3.27 -5.71
CA SER A 18 3.70 -2.92 -6.80
C SER A 18 3.07 -1.54 -6.58
N PRO A 19 2.77 -0.79 -7.65
CA PRO A 19 2.12 0.51 -7.52
C PRO A 19 0.69 0.33 -6.99
N VAL A 20 0.33 1.07 -5.95
CA VAL A 20 -0.98 1.00 -5.30
C VAL A 20 -2.11 1.37 -6.26
N SER A 21 -1.82 2.22 -7.25
CA SER A 21 -2.74 2.61 -8.32
C SER A 21 -3.25 1.41 -9.14
N GLU A 22 -2.47 0.33 -9.25
CA GLU A 22 -2.78 -0.85 -10.07
C GLU A 22 -3.47 -1.97 -9.26
N TRP A 23 -3.77 -1.73 -7.99
CA TRP A 23 -4.38 -2.78 -7.16
C TRP A 23 -5.82 -3.08 -7.60
N ASN A 24 -6.07 -4.37 -7.86
CA ASN A 24 -7.41 -4.88 -8.08
C ASN A 24 -8.25 -4.85 -6.77
N LYS A 25 -9.57 -5.09 -6.89
CA LYS A 25 -10.49 -5.05 -5.74
C LYS A 25 -10.08 -6.01 -4.62
N GLY A 26 -9.66 -7.24 -4.96
CA GLY A 26 -9.25 -8.23 -3.97
C GLY A 26 -8.03 -7.81 -3.15
N LYS A 27 -6.97 -7.28 -3.79
CA LYS A 27 -5.77 -6.78 -3.10
C LYS A 27 -6.08 -5.61 -2.16
N LYS A 28 -7.03 -4.75 -2.54
CA LYS A 28 -7.48 -3.63 -1.70
C LYS A 28 -8.22 -4.12 -0.46
N GLU A 29 -9.09 -5.12 -0.59
CA GLU A 29 -9.77 -5.71 0.56
C GLU A 29 -8.79 -6.46 1.45
N GLU A 30 -7.93 -7.32 0.88
CA GLU A 30 -6.88 -8.02 1.64
C GLU A 30 -6.00 -7.06 2.45
N PHE A 31 -5.64 -5.91 1.86
CA PHE A 31 -4.84 -4.90 2.55
C PHE A 31 -5.54 -4.30 3.77
N LYS A 32 -6.88 -4.12 3.73
CA LYS A 32 -7.66 -3.60 4.87
C LYS A 32 -7.69 -4.60 6.04
N ASP A 33 -7.67 -5.89 5.73
CA ASP A 33 -7.71 -6.96 6.74
C ASP A 33 -6.34 -7.19 7.41
N ARG A 34 -5.26 -6.56 6.92
CA ARG A 34 -3.92 -6.70 7.48
C ARG A 34 -3.85 -6.08 8.88
N LYS A 35 -3.36 -6.86 9.85
CA LYS A 35 -3.05 -6.38 11.19
C LYS A 35 -1.59 -5.99 11.28
N THR A 36 -1.32 -4.80 11.81
CA THR A 36 0.05 -4.36 12.12
C THR A 36 0.45 -4.93 13.47
N PHE A 37 1.73 -5.29 13.59
CA PHE A 37 2.28 -5.66 14.88
C PHE A 37 2.42 -4.41 15.75
N ASN A 38 1.74 -4.37 16.89
CA ASN A 38 1.89 -3.30 17.87
C ASN A 38 2.84 -3.76 18.99
N TYR A 39 3.99 -3.09 19.13
CA TYR A 39 4.99 -3.42 20.15
C TYR A 39 4.50 -3.13 21.58
N GLN A 40 3.52 -2.22 21.75
CA GLN A 40 3.01 -1.80 23.05
C GLN A 40 1.98 -2.76 23.66
N GLU A 41 1.53 -3.78 22.91
CA GLU A 41 0.54 -4.76 23.37
C GLU A 41 1.21 -6.04 23.95
N LYS A 42 2.41 -5.89 24.50
CA LYS A 42 3.19 -6.95 25.16
C LYS A 42 3.34 -6.70 26.65
#